data_AF-A0A430QRH2-F1
#
_entry.id   AF-A0A430QRH2-F1
#
_cell.length_a   1.000
_cell.length_b   1.000
_cell.length_c   1.000
_cell.angle_alpha   90.00
_cell.angle_beta   90.00
_cell.angle_gamma   90.00
#
_symmetry.space_group_name_H-M   'P 1'
#
loop_
_entity.id
_entity.type
_entity.pdbx_description
1 polymer ?
#
loop_
_entity_poly.entity_id
_entity_poly.type
_entity_poly.pdbx_seq_one_letter_code
_entity_poly.pdbx_strand_id
1 'polypeptide(L)'
;MGVGVETNVNESSRPNSKVTTHYYPEVDELIFCTMEAYKPGDQVHFFVSVLYFYQLISISSSDSLALTRKQLLQTFGLNVPLKCDLRGDIESMTEFLIFSRIFCMDKDELNKYLVDSKSNRIIMKLELSSFEFNKEIACEHKALSFMINRLKLLIAAYGTLLLEDTPEWNQLTLIQQNCERLKYHEVNILRSSIENIQNILDSSYNIINNNLLSVSINRDSGNV
;
A
#
# COMPACT_ATOMS: atom_id res chain seq x y z
N MET A 1 -20.86 29.58 -42.66
CA MET A 1 -20.32 28.21 -42.69
C MET A 1 -18.96 28.24 -42.03
N GLY A 2 -18.89 27.88 -40.75
CA GLY A 2 -17.64 27.77 -40.01
C GLY A 2 -17.49 26.32 -39.58
N VAL A 3 -16.47 25.65 -40.09
CA VAL A 3 -16.13 24.27 -39.78
C VAL A 3 -15.42 24.26 -38.43
N GLY A 4 -16.06 23.70 -37.41
CA GLY A 4 -15.45 23.43 -36.12
C GLY A 4 -14.59 22.18 -36.22
N VAL A 5 -13.30 22.31 -35.93
CA VAL A 5 -12.37 21.17 -35.79
C VAL A 5 -12.39 20.78 -34.32
N GLU A 6 -13.00 19.64 -34.01
CA GLU A 6 -12.86 18.96 -32.72
C GLU A 6 -11.48 18.30 -32.67
N THR A 7 -10.61 18.74 -31.76
CA THR A 7 -9.40 18.02 -31.41
C THR A 7 -9.63 17.24 -30.12
N ASN A 8 -9.76 15.92 -30.26
CA ASN A 8 -9.65 14.94 -29.19
C ASN A 8 -8.31 15.11 -28.46
N VAL A 9 -8.35 15.35 -27.15
CA VAL A 9 -7.16 15.31 -26.29
C VAL A 9 -7.19 14.00 -25.51
N ASN A 10 -6.23 13.13 -25.83
CA ASN A 10 -5.93 11.89 -25.12
C ASN A 10 -5.67 12.15 -23.63
N GLU A 11 -6.43 11.49 -22.76
CA GLU A 11 -6.16 11.37 -21.33
C GLU A 11 -5.03 10.37 -21.08
N SER A 12 -3.77 10.82 -21.16
CA SER A 12 -2.66 10.11 -20.53
C SER A 12 -1.57 11.08 -20.03
N SER A 13 -1.83 11.70 -18.88
CA SER A 13 -0.78 12.13 -17.94
C SER A 13 -1.43 12.69 -16.68
N ARG A 14 -1.13 12.09 -15.52
CA ARG A 14 -1.46 12.70 -14.22
C ARG A 14 -0.78 14.08 -14.15
N PRO A 15 -1.43 15.14 -13.65
CA PRO A 15 -0.78 16.43 -13.52
C PRO A 15 0.21 16.38 -12.35
N ASN A 16 1.49 16.21 -12.66
CA ASN A 16 2.55 16.71 -11.79
C ASN A 16 2.28 18.20 -11.61
N SER A 17 2.05 18.66 -10.38
CA SER A 17 1.86 20.10 -10.14
C SER A 17 3.15 20.86 -10.44
N LYS A 18 3.03 21.97 -11.15
CA LYS A 18 4.18 22.68 -11.73
C LYS A 18 4.50 24.00 -11.05
N VAL A 19 3.94 24.27 -9.85
CA VAL A 19 4.21 25.47 -9.05
C VAL A 19 4.46 25.08 -7.59
N THR A 20 5.59 25.50 -7.02
CA THR A 20 5.91 25.34 -5.60
C THR A 20 5.62 26.62 -4.83
N THR A 21 5.27 26.47 -3.55
CA THR A 21 4.94 27.58 -2.65
C THR A 21 5.92 27.59 -1.49
N HIS A 22 6.54 28.74 -1.23
CA HIS A 22 7.51 28.93 -0.15
C HIS A 22 7.12 30.16 0.66
N TYR A 23 7.14 30.05 1.99
CA TYR A 23 7.01 31.20 2.88
C TYR A 23 8.41 31.67 3.27
N TYR A 24 8.68 32.97 3.10
CA TYR A 24 9.94 33.62 3.46
C TYR A 24 9.71 34.52 4.68
N PRO A 25 10.09 34.06 5.89
CA PRO A 25 9.77 34.77 7.13
C PRO A 25 10.49 36.12 7.27
N GLU A 26 11.65 36.27 6.62
CA GLU A 26 12.47 37.49 6.68
C GLU A 26 11.79 38.70 6.03
N VAL A 27 10.91 38.44 5.07
CA VAL A 27 10.14 39.46 4.34
C VAL A 27 8.63 39.33 4.56
N ASP A 28 8.20 38.34 5.34
CA ASP A 28 6.79 37.99 5.60
C ASP A 28 5.97 37.81 4.31
N GLU A 29 6.55 37.14 3.31
CA GLU A 29 5.92 36.93 2.00
C GLU A 29 5.81 35.45 1.62
N LEU A 30 4.75 35.12 0.87
CA LEU A 30 4.58 33.85 0.17
C LEU A 30 5.06 34.01 -1.28
N ILE A 31 6.06 33.24 -1.66
CA ILE A 31 6.62 33.21 -3.01
C ILE A 31 6.17 31.93 -3.70
N PHE A 32 5.66 32.08 -4.93
CA PHE A 32 5.25 30.98 -5.80
C PHE A 32 6.22 30.86 -6.98
N CYS A 33 6.84 29.70 -7.13
CA CYS A 33 7.81 29.45 -8.19
C CYS A 33 7.26 28.41 -9.17
N THR A 34 7.25 28.76 -10.46
CA THR A 34 6.89 27.80 -11.52
C THR A 34 8.08 26.89 -11.81
N MET A 35 7.86 25.58 -11.79
CA MET A 35 8.85 24.54 -12.13
C MET A 35 9.03 24.37 -13.65
N GLU A 36 8.13 24.93 -14.47
CA GLU A 36 8.17 24.92 -15.93
C GLU A 36 7.72 26.28 -16.50
N ALA A 37 8.02 26.54 -17.78
CA ALA A 37 7.62 27.76 -18.47
C ALA A 37 6.13 27.74 -18.87
N TYR A 38 5.41 28.81 -18.56
CA TYR A 38 4.02 29.04 -18.98
C TYR A 38 3.95 30.04 -20.13
N LYS A 39 3.04 29.81 -21.08
CA LYS A 39 2.74 30.76 -22.15
C LYS A 39 1.60 31.71 -21.72
N PRO A 40 1.55 32.94 -22.28
CA PRO A 40 0.41 33.82 -22.08
C PRO A 40 -0.90 33.14 -22.49
N GLY A 41 -1.85 33.08 -21.55
CA GLY A 41 -3.13 32.38 -21.72
C GLY A 41 -3.21 30.99 -21.08
N ASP A 42 -2.09 30.45 -20.59
CA ASP A 42 -2.09 29.16 -19.90
C ASP A 42 -2.70 29.27 -18.48
N GLN A 43 -3.43 28.23 -18.07
CA GLN A 43 -3.91 28.11 -16.70
C GLN A 43 -2.75 27.67 -15.77
N VAL A 44 -2.50 28.46 -14.73
CA VAL A 44 -1.49 28.15 -13.71
C VAL A 44 -2.13 27.27 -12.63
N HIS A 45 -1.56 26.09 -12.40
CA HIS A 45 -2.08 25.11 -11.43
C HIS A 45 -1.19 25.02 -10.19
N PHE A 46 -1.76 25.30 -9.02
CA PHE A 46 -1.09 25.14 -7.73
C PHE A 46 -1.28 23.73 -7.18
N PHE A 47 -0.23 23.15 -6.60
CA PHE A 47 -0.39 21.90 -5.85
C PHE A 47 -1.02 22.18 -4.49
N VAL A 48 -2.12 21.51 -4.18
CA VAL A 48 -2.75 21.59 -2.87
C VAL A 48 -2.59 20.24 -2.18
N SER A 49 -1.34 19.88 -1.86
CA SER A 49 -0.94 18.68 -1.09
C SER A 49 -1.38 17.31 -1.65
N VAL A 50 -0.77 16.24 -1.15
CA VAL A 50 -1.20 14.86 -1.41
C VAL A 50 -2.26 14.49 -0.38
N LEU A 51 -3.49 14.19 -0.81
CA LEU A 51 -4.50 13.55 0.04
C LEU A 51 -4.19 12.04 0.09
N TYR A 52 -4.01 11.51 1.30
CA TYR A 52 -3.60 10.12 1.54
C TYR A 52 -4.77 9.25 2.01
N PHE A 53 -4.82 7.99 1.56
CA PHE A 53 -5.72 6.99 2.12
C PHE A 53 -5.06 6.35 3.35
N TYR A 54 -5.70 6.48 4.51
CA TYR A 54 -5.19 5.94 5.77
C TYR A 54 -6.00 4.74 6.26
N GLN A 55 -5.30 3.67 6.61
CA GLN A 55 -5.88 2.49 7.25
C GLN A 55 -5.52 2.43 8.74
N LEU A 56 -6.52 2.36 9.62
CA LEU A 56 -6.32 2.14 11.06
C LEU A 56 -6.48 0.65 11.41
N ILE A 57 -5.47 0.04 12.05
CA ILE A 57 -5.50 -1.37 12.46
C ILE A 57 -4.99 -1.47 13.90
N SER A 58 -5.59 -2.33 14.71
CA SER A 58 -5.22 -2.48 16.12
C SER A 58 -5.26 -3.94 16.55
N ILE A 59 -4.60 -4.23 17.67
CA ILE A 59 -4.67 -5.53 18.35
C ILE A 59 -5.80 -5.47 19.38
N SER A 60 -6.76 -6.39 19.25
CA SER A 60 -7.89 -6.52 20.16
C SER A 60 -7.43 -6.72 21.61
N SER A 61 -8.15 -6.15 22.57
CA SER A 61 -7.94 -6.42 24.00
C SER A 61 -8.29 -7.85 24.39
N SER A 62 -9.07 -8.56 23.56
CA SER A 62 -9.43 -9.97 23.76
C SER A 62 -8.35 -10.95 23.27
N ASP A 63 -7.32 -10.48 22.57
CA ASP A 63 -6.20 -11.33 22.18
C ASP A 63 -5.35 -11.66 23.42
N SER A 64 -5.18 -12.95 23.71
CA SER A 64 -4.37 -13.43 24.84
C SER A 64 -2.90 -13.00 24.76
N LEU A 65 -2.40 -12.69 23.56
CA LEU A 65 -1.03 -12.23 23.30
C LEU A 65 -0.97 -10.71 23.04
N ALA A 66 -2.05 -9.98 23.30
CA ALA A 66 -2.16 -8.56 22.95
C ALA A 66 -1.01 -7.70 23.50
N LEU A 67 -0.64 -7.92 24.76
CA LEU A 67 0.43 -7.17 25.43
C LEU A 67 1.77 -7.40 24.71
N THR A 68 2.10 -8.66 24.48
CA THR A 68 3.35 -9.09 23.85
C THR A 68 3.48 -8.56 22.43
N ARG A 69 2.42 -8.67 21.62
CA ARG A 69 2.40 -8.13 20.25
C ARG A 69 2.56 -6.61 20.23
N LYS A 70 1.87 -5.89 21.12
CA LYS A 70 1.98 -4.42 21.24
C LYS A 70 3.40 -3.98 21.63
N GLN A 71 4.00 -4.66 22.59
CA GLN A 71 5.38 -4.38 23.02
C GLN A 71 6.40 -4.58 21.89
N LEU A 72 6.23 -5.64 21.09
CA LEU A 72 7.10 -5.90 19.95
C LEU A 72 6.93 -4.84 18.84
N LEU A 73 5.69 -4.45 18.51
CA LEU A 73 5.42 -3.38 17.56
C LEU A 73 6.06 -2.05 17.99
N GLN A 74 5.89 -1.68 19.25
CA GLN A 74 6.49 -0.47 19.83
C GLN A 74 8.02 -0.52 19.79
N THR A 75 8.60 -1.70 19.97
CA THR A 75 10.06 -1.91 19.84
C THR A 75 10.57 -1.61 18.44
N PHE A 76 9.74 -1.80 17.41
CA PHE A 76 10.06 -1.43 16.03
C PHE A 76 9.67 0.00 15.65
N GLY A 77 9.19 0.80 16.62
CA GLY A 77 8.76 2.18 16.42
C GLY A 77 7.35 2.30 15.82
N LEU A 78 6.56 1.23 15.82
CA LEU A 78 5.20 1.24 15.30
C LEU A 78 4.20 1.58 16.41
N ASN A 79 3.31 2.52 16.12
CA ASN A 79 2.22 2.89 17.01
C ASN A 79 1.11 1.83 16.97
N VAL A 80 0.41 1.67 18.10
CA VAL A 80 -0.81 0.84 18.18
C VAL A 80 -1.92 1.69 18.82
N PRO A 81 -3.04 1.97 18.13
CA PRO A 81 -3.39 1.49 16.79
C PRO A 81 -2.46 2.02 15.70
N LEU A 82 -2.17 1.17 14.71
CA LEU A 82 -1.32 1.49 13.57
C LEU A 82 -2.13 2.27 12.54
N LYS A 83 -1.58 3.39 12.07
CA LYS A 83 -2.11 4.20 10.98
C LYS A 83 -1.20 4.03 9.77
N CYS A 84 -1.60 3.18 8.82
CA CYS A 84 -0.84 2.95 7.59
C CYS A 84 -1.27 3.94 6.51
N ASP A 85 -0.31 4.54 5.81
CA ASP A 85 -0.52 5.29 4.58
C ASP A 85 -0.36 4.34 3.39
N LEU A 86 -1.46 3.99 2.71
CA LEU A 86 -1.39 3.10 1.55
C LEU A 86 -1.45 3.93 0.27
N ARG A 87 -0.48 3.69 -0.62
CA ARG A 87 -0.34 4.39 -1.90
C ARG A 87 -0.42 3.46 -3.10
N GLY A 88 -0.52 2.16 -2.85
CA GLY A 88 -0.65 1.11 -3.85
C GLY A 88 0.68 0.45 -4.21
N ASP A 89 1.81 1.06 -3.83
CA ASP A 89 3.16 0.50 -3.94
C ASP A 89 3.58 -0.30 -2.69
N ILE A 90 4.67 -1.06 -2.83
CA ILE A 90 5.20 -1.98 -1.81
C ILE A 90 5.72 -1.20 -0.60
N GLU A 91 6.41 -0.08 -0.84
CA GLU A 91 7.04 0.75 0.17
C GLU A 91 6.01 1.33 1.15
N SER A 92 4.85 1.74 0.63
CA SER A 92 3.74 2.23 1.45
C SER A 92 3.14 1.15 2.37
N MET A 93 3.34 -0.13 2.06
CA MET A 93 2.77 -1.25 2.80
C MET A 93 3.69 -1.81 3.89
N THR A 94 4.93 -1.34 4.02
CA THR A 94 5.93 -1.94 4.93
C THR A 94 5.47 -2.04 6.37
N GLU A 95 4.89 -0.98 6.94
CA GLU A 95 4.40 -1.01 8.31
C GLU A 95 3.22 -1.97 8.49
N PHE A 96 2.35 -2.06 7.47
CA PHE A 96 1.25 -2.99 7.46
C PHE A 96 1.75 -4.44 7.44
N LEU A 97 2.78 -4.75 6.65
CA LEU A 97 3.39 -6.07 6.59
C LEU A 97 4.01 -6.48 7.94
N ILE A 98 4.82 -5.61 8.54
CA ILE A 98 5.42 -5.85 9.87
C ILE A 98 4.31 -6.12 10.89
N PHE A 99 3.25 -5.29 10.88
CA PHE A 99 2.10 -5.48 11.74
C PHE A 99 1.44 -6.84 11.51
N SER A 100 1.17 -7.21 10.27
CA SER A 100 0.48 -8.45 9.93
C SER A 100 1.27 -9.70 10.32
N ARG A 101 2.59 -9.69 10.14
CA ARG A 101 3.49 -10.75 10.64
C ARG A 101 3.39 -10.86 12.16
N ILE A 102 3.63 -9.76 12.89
CA ILE A 102 3.55 -9.75 14.35
C ILE A 102 2.15 -10.08 14.87
N PHE A 103 1.09 -9.74 14.13
CA PHE A 103 -0.30 -10.06 14.48
C PHE A 103 -0.60 -11.55 14.31
N CYS A 104 0.06 -12.22 13.37
CA CYS A 104 -0.21 -13.62 13.05
C CYS A 104 0.69 -14.61 13.80
N MET A 105 1.82 -14.14 14.35
CA MET A 105 2.76 -14.97 15.12
C MET A 105 2.09 -15.72 16.27
N ASP A 106 2.57 -16.90 16.61
CA ASP A 106 2.22 -17.55 17.86
C ASP A 106 3.11 -17.09 19.03
N LYS A 107 2.93 -17.72 20.20
CA LYS A 107 3.68 -17.38 21.41
C LYS A 107 5.19 -17.67 21.26
N ASP A 108 5.55 -18.76 20.58
CA ASP A 108 6.93 -19.20 20.48
C ASP A 108 7.70 -18.34 19.47
N GLU A 109 7.06 -17.98 18.36
CA GLU A 109 7.58 -16.99 17.41
C GLU A 109 7.82 -15.64 18.11
N LEU A 110 6.81 -15.10 18.83
CA LEU A 110 6.96 -13.83 19.54
C LEU A 110 8.12 -13.84 20.54
N ASN A 111 8.30 -14.94 21.27
CA ASN A 111 9.37 -15.06 22.26
C ASN A 111 10.76 -15.00 21.62
N LYS A 112 10.95 -15.57 20.42
CA LYS A 112 12.23 -15.48 19.69
C LYS A 112 12.64 -14.02 19.45
N TYR A 113 11.70 -13.17 19.05
CA TYR A 113 11.96 -11.75 18.77
C TYR A 113 12.15 -10.90 20.03
N LEU A 114 11.73 -11.37 21.21
CA LEU A 114 11.80 -10.61 22.47
C LEU A 114 13.07 -10.87 23.29
N VAL A 115 13.64 -12.07 23.19
CA VAL A 115 14.84 -12.47 23.97
C VAL A 115 16.11 -11.81 23.43
N ASP A 116 16.05 -11.21 22.25
CA ASP A 116 17.22 -10.79 21.49
C ASP A 116 17.74 -9.36 21.76
N SER A 117 19.07 -9.22 21.65
CA SER A 117 19.80 -7.98 21.96
C SER A 117 19.47 -6.82 21.01
N LYS A 118 19.77 -5.57 21.41
CA LYS A 118 19.47 -4.36 20.61
C LYS A 118 20.01 -4.40 19.17
N SER A 119 21.20 -4.94 18.95
CA SER A 119 21.81 -5.05 17.61
C SER A 119 21.03 -6.01 16.70
N ASN A 120 20.39 -7.02 17.28
CA ASN A 120 19.58 -7.98 16.55
C ASN A 120 18.23 -7.36 16.11
N ARG A 121 17.72 -6.35 16.82
CA ARG A 121 16.43 -5.70 16.49
C ARG A 121 16.41 -5.02 15.12
N ILE A 122 17.54 -4.47 14.66
CA ILE A 122 17.62 -3.86 13.32
C ILE A 122 17.50 -4.95 12.26
N ILE A 123 18.21 -6.05 12.42
CA ILE A 123 18.18 -7.21 11.52
C ILE A 123 16.78 -7.81 11.48
N MET A 124 16.17 -8.01 12.65
CA MET A 124 14.79 -8.50 12.77
C MET A 124 13.78 -7.57 12.08
N LYS A 125 13.93 -6.24 12.22
CA LYS A 125 13.04 -5.30 11.55
C LYS A 125 13.20 -5.41 10.03
N LEU A 126 14.44 -5.52 9.53
CA LEU A 126 14.71 -5.71 8.11
C LEU A 126 14.04 -6.99 7.59
N GLU A 127 14.19 -8.10 8.31
CA GLU A 127 13.55 -9.37 8.00
C GLU A 127 12.02 -9.24 7.95
N LEU A 128 11.42 -8.65 8.98
CA LEU A 128 9.97 -8.42 9.06
C LEU A 128 9.44 -7.37 8.09
N SER A 129 10.31 -6.54 7.50
CA SER A 129 9.95 -5.53 6.50
C SER A 129 10.12 -5.99 5.05
N SER A 130 10.82 -7.09 4.83
CA SER A 130 11.12 -7.60 3.48
C SER A 130 9.84 -8.13 2.81
N PHE A 131 9.60 -7.69 1.57
CA PHE A 131 8.53 -8.17 0.69
C PHE A 131 8.95 -9.37 -0.15
N GLU A 132 9.98 -10.09 0.28
CA GLU A 132 10.25 -11.45 -0.19
C GLU A 132 9.55 -12.46 0.71
N PHE A 133 9.02 -13.53 0.12
CA PHE A 133 8.37 -14.58 0.89
C PHE A 133 9.39 -15.29 1.77
N ASN A 134 9.27 -15.10 3.09
CA ASN A 134 10.20 -15.68 4.06
C ASN A 134 9.64 -17.00 4.62
N LYS A 135 10.25 -18.12 4.24
CA LYS A 135 9.87 -19.47 4.71
C LYS A 135 10.21 -19.72 6.19
N GLU A 136 11.11 -18.93 6.77
CA GLU A 136 11.53 -19.07 8.17
C GLU A 136 10.50 -18.48 9.14
N ILE A 137 9.65 -17.56 8.65
CA ILE A 137 8.51 -17.02 9.39
C ILE A 137 7.35 -18.01 9.23
N ALA A 138 7.03 -18.77 10.28
CA ALA A 138 6.00 -19.81 10.20
C ALA A 138 4.61 -19.20 9.91
N CYS A 139 4.35 -17.99 10.40
CA CYS A 139 3.10 -17.28 10.16
C CYS A 139 3.02 -16.52 8.81
N GLU A 140 4.02 -16.61 7.93
CA GLU A 140 4.17 -15.76 6.74
C GLU A 140 2.94 -15.79 5.83
N HIS A 141 2.53 -16.99 5.41
CA HIS A 141 1.37 -17.17 4.53
C HIS A 141 0.07 -16.64 5.18
N LYS A 142 -0.08 -16.82 6.50
CA LYS A 142 -1.22 -16.31 7.27
C LYS A 142 -1.22 -14.79 7.34
N ALA A 143 -0.05 -14.16 7.49
CA ALA A 143 0.10 -12.71 7.54
C ALA A 143 -0.27 -12.05 6.20
N LEU A 144 0.26 -12.57 5.08
CA LEU A 144 -0.06 -12.06 3.74
C LEU A 144 -1.54 -12.27 3.40
N SER A 145 -2.10 -13.43 3.74
CA SER A 145 -3.54 -13.71 3.59
C SER A 145 -4.40 -12.76 4.43
N PHE A 146 -3.99 -12.44 5.66
CA PHE A 146 -4.66 -11.45 6.50
C PHE A 146 -4.66 -10.06 5.85
N MET A 147 -3.54 -9.62 5.28
CA MET A 147 -3.46 -8.34 4.57
C MET A 147 -4.46 -8.29 3.41
N ILE A 148 -4.44 -9.29 2.53
CA ILE A 148 -5.36 -9.38 1.38
C ILE A 148 -6.82 -9.33 1.86
N ASN A 149 -7.18 -10.13 2.86
CA ASN A 149 -8.54 -10.17 3.38
C ASN A 149 -8.97 -8.84 3.99
N ARG A 150 -8.06 -8.15 4.69
CA ARG A 150 -8.33 -6.83 5.26
C ARG A 150 -8.58 -5.80 4.17
N LEU A 151 -7.80 -5.80 3.10
CA LEU A 151 -7.96 -4.90 1.96
C LEU A 151 -9.26 -5.19 1.20
N LYS A 152 -9.61 -6.47 0.97
CA LYS A 152 -10.90 -6.88 0.39
C LYS A 152 -12.09 -6.40 1.21
N LEU A 153 -12.00 -6.48 2.55
CA LEU A 153 -13.04 -5.97 3.44
C LEU A 153 -13.22 -4.45 3.32
N LEU A 154 -12.13 -3.69 3.14
CA LEU A 154 -12.19 -2.25 2.91
C LEU A 154 -12.84 -1.92 1.57
N ILE A 155 -12.47 -2.64 0.50
CA ILE A 155 -13.10 -2.49 -0.81
C ILE A 155 -14.61 -2.75 -0.71
N ALA A 156 -15.03 -3.80 0.00
CA ALA A 156 -16.43 -4.11 0.19
C ALA A 156 -17.19 -3.00 0.94
N ALA A 157 -16.54 -2.30 1.88
CA ALA A 157 -17.14 -1.21 2.65
C ALA A 157 -17.45 0.05 1.80
N TYR A 158 -16.76 0.24 0.67
CA TYR A 158 -17.10 1.30 -0.29
C TYR A 158 -18.41 1.02 -1.05
N GLY A 159 -18.85 -0.23 -1.13
CA GLY A 159 -20.02 -0.62 -1.91
C GLY A 159 -19.83 -0.47 -3.42
N THR A 160 -20.93 -0.34 -4.17
CA THR A 160 -20.90 -0.26 -5.64
C THR A 160 -20.20 1.00 -6.11
N LEU A 161 -19.27 0.85 -7.06
CA LEU A 161 -18.63 1.98 -7.75
C LEU A 161 -19.48 2.39 -8.94
N LEU A 162 -19.72 3.69 -9.10
CA LEU A 162 -20.28 4.21 -10.34
C LEU A 162 -19.13 4.63 -11.28
N LEU A 163 -19.14 4.09 -12.50
CA LEU A 163 -18.10 4.36 -13.50
C LEU A 163 -18.52 5.51 -14.42
N GLU A 164 -17.55 6.25 -14.96
CA GLU A 164 -17.81 7.46 -15.76
C GLU A 164 -18.57 7.20 -17.07
N ASP A 165 -18.52 5.97 -17.57
CA ASP A 165 -19.18 5.51 -18.79
C ASP A 165 -20.65 5.08 -18.58
N THR A 166 -21.14 5.11 -17.34
CA THR A 166 -22.51 4.70 -17.03
C THR A 166 -23.54 5.83 -17.26
N PRO A 167 -24.75 5.53 -17.76
CA PRO A 167 -25.80 6.54 -17.93
C PRO A 167 -26.14 7.31 -16.65
N GLU A 168 -26.04 6.66 -15.50
CA GLU A 168 -26.29 7.23 -14.17
C GLU A 168 -25.24 8.29 -13.79
N TRP A 169 -24.01 8.20 -14.33
CA TRP A 169 -22.95 9.19 -14.10
C TRP A 169 -23.34 10.60 -14.56
N ASN A 170 -24.03 10.68 -15.69
CA ASN A 170 -24.46 11.95 -16.29
C ASN A 170 -25.58 12.62 -15.49
N GLN A 171 -26.21 11.90 -14.55
CA GLN A 171 -27.25 12.43 -13.68
C GLN A 171 -26.68 13.00 -12.37
N LEU A 172 -25.39 12.77 -12.09
CA LEU A 172 -24.71 13.27 -10.91
C LEU A 172 -24.35 14.76 -11.05
N THR A 173 -24.38 15.47 -9.94
CA THR A 173 -23.76 16.80 -9.82
C THR A 173 -22.23 16.68 -9.88
N LEU A 174 -21.54 17.78 -10.23
CA LEU A 174 -20.07 17.81 -10.25
C LEU A 174 -19.43 17.36 -8.92
N ILE A 175 -20.04 17.70 -7.79
CA ILE A 175 -19.56 17.28 -6.46
C ILE A 175 -19.69 15.77 -6.30
N GLN A 176 -20.82 15.18 -6.69
CA GLN A 176 -21.04 13.73 -6.63
C GLN A 176 -20.09 12.97 -7.57
N GLN A 177 -19.84 13.48 -8.77
CA GLN A 177 -18.85 12.93 -9.69
C GLN A 177 -17.45 12.94 -9.07
N ASN A 178 -17.05 14.03 -8.41
CA ASN A 178 -15.78 14.11 -7.72
C ASN A 178 -15.69 13.13 -6.54
N CYS A 179 -16.78 12.90 -5.79
CA CYS A 179 -16.83 11.88 -4.75
C CYS A 179 -16.65 10.46 -5.31
N GLU A 180 -17.31 10.13 -6.42
CA GLU A 180 -17.15 8.82 -7.08
C GLU A 180 -15.74 8.64 -7.65
N ARG A 181 -15.11 9.70 -8.21
CA ARG A 181 -13.69 9.67 -8.62
C ARG A 181 -12.76 9.38 -7.45
N LEU A 182 -12.95 10.08 -6.32
CA LEU A 182 -12.14 9.85 -5.13
C LEU A 182 -12.26 8.40 -4.65
N LYS A 183 -13.49 7.91 -4.55
CA LYS A 183 -13.82 6.53 -4.20
C LYS A 183 -13.15 5.52 -5.14
N TYR A 184 -13.23 5.76 -6.45
CA TYR A 184 -12.60 4.93 -7.48
C TYR A 184 -11.08 4.86 -7.29
N HIS A 185 -10.43 6.00 -7.04
CA HIS A 185 -8.98 6.05 -6.79
C HIS A 185 -8.57 5.31 -5.52
N GLU A 186 -9.31 5.49 -4.43
CA GLU A 186 -9.05 4.78 -3.16
C GLU A 186 -9.21 3.26 -3.32
N VAL A 187 -10.26 2.81 -4.02
CA VAL A 187 -10.44 1.37 -4.31
C VAL A 187 -9.32 0.84 -5.20
N ASN A 188 -8.84 1.62 -6.17
CA ASN A 188 -7.74 1.20 -7.02
C ASN A 188 -6.41 1.09 -6.26
N ILE A 189 -6.13 2.00 -5.32
CA ILE A 189 -4.99 1.86 -4.39
C ILE A 189 -5.06 0.52 -3.65
N LEU A 190 -6.23 0.18 -3.09
CA LEU A 190 -6.43 -1.08 -2.39
C LEU A 190 -6.25 -2.31 -3.30
N ARG A 191 -6.73 -2.24 -4.55
CA ARG A 191 -6.56 -3.32 -5.54
C ARG A 191 -5.09 -3.51 -5.92
N SER A 192 -4.36 -2.43 -6.19
CA SER A 192 -2.92 -2.51 -6.49
C SER A 192 -2.12 -3.07 -5.31
N SER A 193 -2.47 -2.69 -4.08
CA SER A 193 -1.89 -3.31 -2.88
C SER A 193 -2.16 -4.82 -2.80
N ILE A 194 -3.39 -5.27 -3.10
CA ILE A 194 -3.72 -6.71 -3.15
C ILE A 194 -2.88 -7.42 -4.21
N GLU A 195 -2.79 -6.87 -5.42
CA GLU A 195 -2.02 -7.44 -6.52
C GLU A 195 -0.56 -7.62 -6.14
N ASN A 196 0.07 -6.60 -5.55
CA ASN A 196 1.44 -6.68 -5.07
C ASN A 196 1.65 -7.78 -4.02
N ILE A 197 0.73 -7.94 -3.07
CA ILE A 197 0.80 -9.00 -2.06
C ILE A 197 0.58 -10.39 -2.69
N GLN A 198 -0.36 -10.49 -3.64
CA GLN A 198 -0.64 -11.74 -4.34
C GLN A 198 0.56 -12.18 -5.18
N ASN A 199 1.24 -11.26 -5.86
CA ASN A 199 2.46 -11.56 -6.61
C ASN A 199 3.56 -12.20 -5.74
N ILE A 200 3.67 -11.78 -4.47
CA ILE A 200 4.61 -12.36 -3.50
C ILE A 200 4.20 -13.79 -3.13
N LEU A 201 2.91 -14.02 -2.88
CA LEU A 201 2.37 -15.36 -2.62
C LEU A 201 2.59 -16.29 -3.82
N ASP A 202 2.25 -15.84 -5.03
CA ASP A 202 2.35 -16.65 -6.25
C ASP A 202 3.81 -16.98 -6.60
N SER A 203 4.72 -16.01 -6.42
CA SER A 203 6.17 -16.23 -6.58
C SER A 203 6.68 -17.32 -5.64
N SER A 204 6.14 -17.42 -4.42
CA SER A 204 6.51 -18.46 -3.46
C SER A 204 6.11 -19.86 -3.93
N TYR A 205 4.92 -20.01 -4.51
CA TYR A 205 4.42 -21.30 -5.01
C TYR A 205 5.27 -21.80 -6.17
N ASN A 206 5.68 -20.92 -7.08
CA ASN A 206 6.55 -21.28 -8.19
C ASN A 206 7.92 -21.76 -7.71
N ILE A 207 8.52 -21.11 -6.70
CA ILE A 207 9.79 -21.53 -6.10
C ILE A 207 9.65 -22.88 -5.39
N ILE A 208 8.56 -23.10 -4.65
CA ILE A 208 8.32 -24.36 -3.93
C ILE A 208 8.13 -25.51 -4.93
N ASN A 209 7.34 -25.30 -5.99
CA ASN A 209 7.02 -26.34 -6.96
C ASN A 209 8.25 -26.73 -7.81
N ASN A 210 9.06 -25.74 -8.21
CA ASN A 210 10.31 -25.99 -8.93
C ASN A 210 11.34 -26.73 -8.06
N ASN A 211 11.44 -26.39 -6.77
CA ASN A 211 12.31 -27.11 -5.84
C ASN A 211 11.85 -28.56 -5.63
N LEU A 212 10.54 -28.80 -5.47
CA LEU A 212 10.00 -30.16 -5.35
C LEU A 212 10.27 -31.00 -6.61
N LEU A 213 10.09 -30.44 -7.80
CA LEU A 213 10.38 -31.10 -9.07
C LEU A 213 11.88 -31.42 -9.23
N SER A 214 12.78 -30.53 -8.78
CA SER A 214 14.23 -30.79 -8.81
C SER A 214 14.68 -31.88 -7.83
N VAL A 215 13.96 -32.05 -6.70
CA VAL A 215 14.25 -33.08 -5.70
C VAL A 215 13.73 -34.45 -6.14
N SER A 216 12.62 -34.53 -6.87
CA SER A 216 12.14 -35.79 -7.45
C SER A 216 13.02 -36.29 -8.58
N ILE A 217 13.56 -35.40 -9.44
CA ILE A 217 14.47 -35.80 -10.53
C ILE A 217 15.80 -36.38 -9.99
N ASN A 218 16.30 -35.89 -8.85
CA ASN A 218 17.55 -36.38 -8.25
C ASN A 218 17.40 -37.69 -7.45
N ARG A 219 16.17 -38.17 -7.20
CA ARG A 219 15.95 -39.46 -6.52
C ARG A 219 15.87 -40.64 -7.47
N ASP A 220 15.58 -40.39 -8.75
CA ASP A 220 15.47 -41.45 -9.77
C ASP A 220 16.82 -41.77 -10.45
N SER A 221 17.90 -41.02 -10.17
CA SER A 221 19.24 -41.25 -10.72
C SER A 221 20.17 -42.09 -9.83
N GLY A 222 19.64 -42.70 -8.76
CA GLY A 222 20.41 -43.47 -7.77
C GLY A 222 19.95 -44.91 -7.64
N ASN A 223 19.87 -45.66 -8.75
CA ASN A 223 19.88 -47.12 -8.78
C ASN A 223 20.19 -47.61 -10.20
N VAL A 224 21.49 -47.71 -10.53
CA VAL A 224 22.02 -48.61 -11.56
C VAL A 224 23.27 -49.28 -10.99
#